data_AF-A0A645BK21-F1
#
_entry.id   AF-A0A645BK21-F1
#
_cell.length_a   1.000
_cell.length_b   1.000
_cell.length_c   1.000
_cell.angle_alpha   90.00
_cell.angle_beta   90.00
_cell.angle_gamma   90.00
#
_symmetry.space_group_name_H-M   'P 1'
#
loop_
_entity.id
_entity.type
_entity.pdbx_description
1 polymer ?
#
loop_
_entity_poly.entity_id
_entity_poly.type
_entity_poly.pdbx_seq_one_letter_code
_entity_poly.pdbx_strand_id
1 'polypeptide(L)' 'MFARVRQPGPIVYGRGVDIHLTVDQAKFGGSSPWLFGAVLERFFARHVGINSATRLKMSTLQNGPFAEWATRLGMRPTA' A
#
# COMPACT_ATOMS: atom_id res chain seq x y z
N MET A 1 8.61 4.75 7.33
CA MET A 1 7.38 5.40 7.83
C MET A 1 6.99 4.79 9.17
N PHE A 2 6.49 5.58 10.12
CA PHE A 2 5.84 5.07 11.33
C PHE A 2 4.33 5.17 11.17
N ALA A 3 3.61 4.09 11.44
CA ALA A 3 2.15 4.04 11.28
C ALA A 3 1.48 3.49 12.53
N ARG A 4 0.30 4.03 12.84
CA ARG A 4 -0.55 3.48 13.89
C ARG A 4 -1.01 2.09 13.51
N VAL A 5 -0.77 1.13 14.38
CA VAL A 5 -1.28 -0.23 14.26
C VAL A 5 -2.77 -0.21 14.62
N ARG A 6 -3.66 -0.59 13.70
CA ARG A 6 -5.10 -0.74 13.98
C ARG A 6 -5.36 -2.10 14.63
N GLN A 7 -5.03 -2.22 15.91
CA GLN A 7 -5.35 -3.39 16.74
C GLN A 7 -6.08 -2.93 18.02
N PRO A 8 -6.96 -3.77 18.61
CA PRO A 8 -7.50 -3.50 19.94
C PRO A 8 -6.37 -3.42 20.97
N GLY A 9 -6.39 -2.41 21.83
CA GLY A 9 -5.36 -2.18 22.84
C GLY A 9 -4.74 -0.77 22.79
N PRO A 10 -3.64 -0.53 23.53
CA PRO A 10 -2.97 0.76 23.55
C PRO A 10 -2.51 1.18 22.14
N ILE A 11 -2.42 2.49 21.90
CA ILE A 11 -1.95 3.02 20.62
C ILE A 11 -0.47 2.65 20.45
N VAL A 12 -0.18 1.75 19.51
CA VAL A 12 1.18 1.35 19.14
C VAL A 12 1.52 1.88 17.75
N TYR A 13 2.73 2.43 17.61
CA TYR A 13 3.32 2.79 16.33
C TYR A 13 4.28 1.70 15.88
N GLY A 14 4.06 1.18 14.67
CA GLY A 14 4.94 0.20 14.05
C GLY A 14 5.83 0.82 12.97
N ARG A 15 6.98 0.18 12.69
CA ARG A 15 7.75 0.46 11.47
C ARG A 15 6.97 -0.05 10.27
N GLY A 16 7.02 0.72 9.18
CA GLY A 16 6.39 0.33 7.93
C GLY A 16 7.09 0.91 6.72
N VAL A 17 6.74 0.32 5.58
CA VAL A 17 7.18 0.71 4.25
C VAL A 17 6.13 1.62 3.64
N ASP A 18 6.54 2.80 3.19
CA ASP A 18 5.70 3.70 2.39
C ASP A 18 6.08 3.51 0.93
N ILE A 19 5.14 2.98 0.15
CA ILE A 19 5.35 2.59 -1.24
C ILE A 19 4.72 3.67 -2.11
N HIS A 20 5.56 4.31 -2.93
CA HIS A 20 5.15 5.30 -3.90
C HIS A 20 5.28 4.68 -5.29
N LEU A 21 4.15 4.51 -5.96
CA LEU A 21 4.09 3.85 -7.27
C LEU A 21 3.57 4.84 -8.31
N THR A 22 4.46 5.22 -9.22
CA THR A 22 4.12 6.04 -10.38
C THR A 22 3.85 5.12 -11.57
N VAL A 23 2.70 5.28 -12.21
CA VAL A 23 2.30 4.49 -13.38
C VAL A 23 2.07 5.36 -14.60
N ASP A 24 2.31 4.81 -15.79
CA ASP A 24 1.92 5.46 -17.05
C ASP A 24 0.47 5.07 -17.39
N GLN A 25 -0.47 5.99 -17.24
CA GLN A 25 -1.89 5.73 -17.52
C GLN A 25 -2.13 5.33 -18.98
N ALA A 26 -1.31 5.80 -19.92
CA ALA A 26 -1.44 5.47 -21.34
C ALA A 26 -1.17 3.98 -21.63
N LYS A 27 -0.42 3.29 -20.76
CA LYS A 27 -0.11 1.86 -20.92
C LYS A 27 -1.22 0.93 -20.41
N PHE A 28 -2.28 1.46 -19.79
CA PHE A 28 -3.44 0.69 -19.34
C PHE A 28 -4.54 0.56 -20.40
N GLY A 29 -4.29 0.96 -21.65
CA GLY A 29 -5.25 0.78 -22.75
C GLY A 29 -6.58 1.49 -22.53
N GLY A 30 -6.55 2.68 -21.89
CA GLY A 30 -7.75 3.44 -21.55
C GLY A 30 -8.46 2.99 -20.26
N SER A 31 -8.03 1.90 -19.64
CA SER A 31 -8.54 1.47 -18.33
C SER A 31 -7.87 2.21 -17.17
N SER A 32 -8.57 2.32 -16.04
CA SER A 32 -8.01 2.95 -14.84
C SER A 32 -6.99 2.03 -14.15
N PRO A 33 -5.81 2.54 -13.75
CA PRO A 33 -4.83 1.79 -12.97
C PRO A 33 -5.26 1.52 -11.52
N TRP A 34 -6.44 1.98 -11.11
CA TRP A 34 -6.92 1.87 -9.73
C TRP A 34 -7.04 0.43 -9.24
N LEU A 35 -7.61 -0.49 -10.03
CA LEU A 35 -7.76 -1.89 -9.64
C LEU A 35 -6.40 -2.58 -9.49
N PHE A 36 -5.46 -2.27 -10.38
CA PHE A 36 -4.08 -2.74 -10.28
C PHE A 36 -3.46 -2.30 -8.94
N GLY A 37 -3.65 -1.04 -8.56
CA GLY A 37 -3.27 -0.53 -7.24
C GLY A 37 -3.90 -1.27 -6.07
N ALA A 38 -5.22 -1.51 -6.14
CA ALA A 38 -5.94 -2.22 -5.08
C ALA A 38 -5.44 -3.66 -4.89
N VAL A 39 -5.04 -4.33 -5.96
CA VAL A 39 -4.41 -5.67 -5.90
C VAL A 39 -3.01 -5.57 -5.32
N LEU A 40 -2.21 -4.60 -5.76
CA LEU A 40 -0.85 -4.39 -5.27
C LEU A 40 -0.79 -4.05 -3.77
N GLU A 41 -1.73 -3.23 -3.28
CA GLU A 41 -1.83 -2.91 -1.85
C GLU A 41 -1.89 -4.18 -1.00
N ARG A 42 -2.74 -5.13 -1.40
CA ARG A 42 -2.90 -6.40 -0.69
C ARG A 42 -1.74 -7.36 -0.92
N PHE A 43 -1.13 -7.31 -2.11
CA PHE A 43 0.08 -8.09 -2.42
C PHE A 43 1.25 -7.67 -1.52
N PHE A 44 1.52 -6.36 -1.40
CA PHE A 44 2.61 -5.86 -0.56
C PHE A 44 2.40 -6.19 0.91
N ALA A 45 1.16 -6.04 1.41
CA ALA A 45 0.84 -6.42 2.78
C ALA A 45 1.05 -7.91 3.07
N ARG A 46 0.99 -8.80 2.07
CA ARG A 46 1.29 -10.23 2.24
C ARG A 46 2.80 -10.54 2.20
N HIS A 47 3.60 -9.72 1.54
CA HIS A 47 5.04 -9.96 1.35
C HIS A 47 5.93 -9.25 2.38
N VAL A 48 5.40 -8.21 3.03
CA VAL A 48 6.12 -7.53 4.11
C VAL A 48 6.24 -8.45 5.35
N GLY A 49 7.30 -8.28 6.15
CA GLY A 49 7.49 -9.05 7.38
C GLY A 49 6.33 -8.90 8.39
N ILE A 50 6.17 -9.89 9.26
CA ILE A 50 5.05 -10.01 10.23
C ILE A 50 4.84 -8.73 11.08
N ASN A 51 5.92 -8.04 11.45
CA ASN A 51 5.87 -6.83 12.29
C ASN A 51 5.98 -5.52 11.50
N SER A 52 5.71 -5.54 10.20
CA SER A 52 5.86 -4.37 9.33
C SER A 52 4.54 -3.98 8.69
N ALA A 53 4.23 -2.69 8.73
CA ALA A 53 3.07 -2.14 8.03
C ALA A 53 3.42 -1.69 6.61
N THR A 54 2.45 -1.63 5.72
CA THR A 54 2.59 -1.10 4.35
C THR A 54 1.58 0.00 4.08
N ARG A 55 1.99 1.02 3.35
CA ARG A 55 1.11 2.05 2.77
C ARG A 55 1.43 2.13 1.29
N LEU A 56 0.40 2.23 0.46
CA LEU A 56 0.54 2.44 -0.97
C LEU A 56 -0.01 3.81 -1.33
N LYS A 57 0.78 4.57 -2.08
CA LYS A 57 0.40 5.82 -2.74
C LYS A 57 0.66 5.66 -4.22
N MET A 58 -0.33 6.01 -5.02
CA MET A 58 -0.24 5.94 -6.47
C MET A 58 -0.41 7.28 -7.13
N SER A 59 0.45 7.50 -8.12
CA SER A 59 0.41 8.64 -9.02
C SER A 59 0.47 8.16 -10.47
N THR A 60 -0.05 8.98 -11.37
CA THR A 60 0.15 8.82 -12.80
C THR A 60 1.19 9.83 -13.29
N LEU A 61 1.90 9.50 -14.37
CA LEU A 61 2.79 10.45 -15.03
C LEU A 61 2.03 11.66 -15.60
N GLN A 62 0.76 11.47 -15.98
CA GLN A 62 -0.06 12.46 -16.65
C GLN A 62 -0.76 13.43 -15.69
N ASN A 63 -1.36 12.91 -14.62
CA ASN A 63 -2.28 13.66 -13.75
C ASN A 63 -1.80 13.72 -12.30
N GLY A 64 -0.65 13.12 -11.98
CA GLY A 64 -0.11 13.10 -10.62
C GLY A 64 -0.87 12.14 -9.69
N PRO A 65 -0.88 12.39 -8.37
CA PRO A 65 -1.47 11.50 -7.37
C PRO A 65 -2.96 11.26 -7.60
N PHE A 66 -3.39 10.00 -7.54
CA PHE A 66 -4.81 9.64 -7.73
C PHE A 66 -5.36 8.66 -6.70
N ALA A 67 -4.52 7.95 -5.95
CA ALA A 67 -4.98 7.02 -4.92
C ALA A 67 -3.99 6.91 -3.75
N GLU A 68 -4.53 6.86 -2.54
CA GLU A 68 -3.77 6.56 -1.32
C GLU A 68 -4.56 5.55 -0.48
N TRP A 69 -3.92 4.43 -0.15
CA TRP A 69 -4.51 3.40 0.69
C TRP A 69 -4.13 3.61 2.15
N ALA A 70 -5.06 3.27 3.05
CA ALA A 70 -4.79 3.25 4.46
C ALA A 70 -3.67 2.24 4.79
N THR A 71 -2.90 2.52 5.85
CA THR A 71 -1.84 1.61 6.27
C THR A 71 -2.40 0.26 6.69
N ARG A 72 -1.86 -0.82 6.10
CA ARG A 72 -2.21 -2.21 6.39
C ARG A 72 -1.06 -2.92 7.08
N LEU A 73 -1.38 -3.74 8.09
CA LEU A 73 -0.40 -4.58 8.78
C LEU A 73 0.01 -5.75 7.90
N GLY A 74 1.28 -6.17 8.03
CA GLY A 74 1.80 -7.36 7.38
C GLY A 74 0.99 -8.60 7.77
N MET A 75 0.58 -9.36 6.77
CA MET A 75 -0.18 -10.61 6.94
C MET A 75 0.63 -11.83 6.51
N ARG A 76 1.97 -11.77 6.62
CA ARG A 76 2.82 -12.90 6.26
C ARG A 76 2.46 -14.10 7.15
N PRO A 77 2.11 -15.27 6.59
CA PRO A 77 1.82 -16.45 7.39
C PRO A 77 3.04 -16.83 8.22
N THR A 78 2.87 -16.96 9.53
CA THR A 78 3.78 -17.73 10.38
C THR A 78 3.57 -19.20 10.02
N ALA A 79 4.57 -19.81 9.39
CA ALA A 79 4.63 -21.27 9.22
C ALA A 79 4.90 -21.94 10.58
#